data_AF-A0AB33WSE9-F1
#
_entry.id   AF-A0AB33WSE9-F1
#
_cell.length_a   1.000
_cell.length_b   1.000
_cell.length_c   1.000
_cell.angle_alpha   90.00
_cell.angle_beta   90.00
_cell.angle_gamma   90.00
#
_symmetry.space_group_name_H-M   'P 1'
#
loop_
_entity.id
_entity.type
_entity.pdbx_description
1 polymer ?
#
loop_
_entity_poly.entity_id
_entity_poly.type
_entity_poly.pdbx_seq_one_letter_code
_entity_poly.pdbx_strand_id
1 'polypeptide(L)'
;MLEQWGFWRLDGMGVPSYVSPAWAIMRDVTPSSSKSYVITDELAAVVDGAVARLCKRDPQMGDFVWLYYAAKWPAKRIGTKHDMSEASARQLIKTGVGWIDCALERFREAA
;
A
#
# COMPACT_ATOMS: atom_id res chain seq x y z
N MET A 1 -2.09 7.54 6.81
CA MET A 1 -2.78 6.23 6.85
C MET A 1 -2.30 5.30 5.73
N LEU A 2 -2.33 5.71 4.45
CA LEU A 2 -1.94 4.86 3.31
C LEU A 2 -0.50 4.33 3.36
N GLU A 3 0.45 5.06 3.95
CA GLU A 3 1.81 4.54 4.17
C GLU A 3 1.81 3.31 5.11
N GLN A 4 1.01 3.36 6.18
CA GLN A 4 0.86 2.27 7.15
C GLN A 4 0.19 1.06 6.50
N TRP A 5 -0.88 1.28 5.73
CA TRP A 5 -1.50 0.24 4.90
C TRP A 5 -0.50 -0.36 3.90
N GLY A 6 0.34 0.45 3.28
CA GLY A 6 1.38 -0.03 2.37
C GLY A 6 2.42 -0.92 3.06
N PHE A 7 2.83 -0.59 4.29
CA PHE A 7 3.71 -1.45 5.09
C PHE A 7 3.02 -2.74 5.52
N TRP A 8 1.76 -2.66 5.94
CA TRP A 8 0.92 -3.83 6.24
C TRP A 8 0.79 -4.75 5.02
N ARG A 9 0.60 -4.18 3.83
CA ARG A 9 0.43 -4.96 2.58
C ARG A 9 1.71 -5.68 2.14
N LEU A 10 2.87 -5.09 2.44
CA LEU A 10 4.17 -5.72 2.23
C LEU A 10 4.53 -6.71 3.33
N ASP A 11 3.78 -6.76 4.42
CA ASP A 11 4.03 -7.76 5.45
C ASP A 11 3.76 -9.17 4.90
N GLY A 12 4.68 -10.09 5.18
CA GLY A 12 4.69 -11.43 4.59
C GLY A 12 5.05 -11.53 3.09
N MET A 13 5.13 -10.42 2.33
CA MET A 13 5.55 -10.47 0.92
C MET A 13 7.04 -10.83 0.78
N GLY A 14 7.33 -11.90 0.05
CA GLY A 14 8.71 -12.30 -0.27
C GLY A 14 9.40 -13.13 0.81
N VAL A 15 8.72 -13.55 1.87
CA VAL A 15 9.22 -14.58 2.79
C VAL A 15 8.99 -15.94 2.13
N PRO A 16 10.04 -16.66 1.70
CA PRO A 16 9.85 -18.00 1.20
C PRO A 16 9.30 -18.85 2.36
N SER A 17 8.19 -19.56 2.15
CA SER A 17 7.61 -20.47 3.15
C SER A 17 8.44 -21.76 3.33
N TYR A 18 9.45 -21.97 2.46
CA TYR A 18 10.37 -23.09 2.48
C TYR A 18 11.79 -22.62 2.77
N VAL A 19 12.10 -22.33 4.02
CA VAL A 19 13.48 -22.12 4.47
C VAL A 19 13.78 -23.09 5.60
N SER A 20 15.06 -23.48 5.73
CA SER A 20 15.50 -24.43 6.76
C SER A 20 15.01 -24.00 8.15
N PRO A 21 14.71 -24.95 9.05
CA PRO A 21 14.28 -24.62 10.42
C PRO A 21 15.24 -23.65 11.14
N ALA A 22 16.53 -23.73 10.84
CA ALA A 22 17.55 -22.82 11.38
C ALA A 22 17.33 -21.35 10.95
N TRP A 23 16.89 -21.11 9.71
CA TRP A 23 16.62 -19.75 9.24
C TRP A 23 15.37 -19.15 9.91
N ALA A 24 14.33 -19.96 10.13
CA ALA A 24 13.15 -19.52 10.87
C ALA A 24 13.51 -19.09 12.29
N ILE A 25 14.33 -19.90 13.00
CA ILE A 25 14.83 -19.55 14.34
C ILE A 25 15.64 -18.26 14.29
N MET A 26 16.62 -18.14 13.38
CA MET A 26 17.44 -16.93 13.24
C MET A 26 16.60 -15.68 12.98
N ARG A 27 15.57 -15.76 12.13
CA ARG A 27 14.64 -14.66 11.87
C ARG A 27 13.88 -14.24 13.14
N ASP A 28 13.39 -15.19 13.91
CA ASP A 28 12.54 -14.91 15.07
C ASP A 28 13.35 -14.36 16.25
N VAL A 29 14.61 -14.78 16.39
CA VAL A 29 15.48 -14.33 17.50
C VAL A 29 16.38 -13.14 17.16
N THR A 30 16.56 -12.82 15.87
CA THR A 30 17.32 -11.64 15.45
C THR A 30 16.37 -10.46 15.31
N PRO A 31 16.46 -9.43 16.18
CA PRO A 31 15.61 -8.25 16.07
C PRO A 31 15.85 -7.57 14.71
N SER A 32 14.85 -7.65 13.85
CA SER A 32 14.78 -6.91 12.59
C SER A 32 14.28 -5.49 12.88
N SER A 33 14.95 -4.48 12.34
CA SER A 33 14.47 -3.08 12.38
C SER A 33 13.22 -2.86 11.52
N SER A 34 12.79 -3.87 10.75
CA SER A 34 11.72 -3.73 9.78
C SER A 34 10.41 -4.27 10.34
N LYS A 35 9.57 -3.33 10.80
CA LYS A 35 8.10 -3.24 10.63
C LYS A 35 7.49 -2.57 11.84
N SER A 36 7.35 -1.25 11.76
CA SER A 36 6.48 -0.50 12.66
C SER A 36 5.33 0.06 11.85
N TYR A 37 4.33 -0.77 11.61
CA TYR A 37 3.00 -0.26 11.33
C TYR A 37 2.11 -0.51 12.54
N VAL A 38 1.22 0.44 12.82
CA VAL A 38 0.29 0.41 13.97
C VAL A 38 -1.16 0.19 13.49
N ILE A 39 -1.36 0.09 12.17
CA ILE A 39 -2.69 -0.17 11.59
C ILE A 39 -3.17 -1.59 11.96
N THR A 40 -4.43 -1.70 12.38
CA THR A 40 -5.07 -3.00 12.63
C THR A 40 -5.52 -3.64 11.32
N ASP A 41 -5.64 -4.96 11.31
CA ASP A 41 -6.03 -5.73 10.12
C ASP A 41 -7.41 -5.31 9.60
N GLU A 42 -8.35 -5.00 10.49
CA GLU A 42 -9.70 -4.55 10.12
C GLU A 42 -9.64 -3.20 9.40
N LEU A 43 -8.87 -2.26 9.94
CA LEU A 43 -8.70 -0.95 9.33
C LEU A 43 -7.95 -1.05 7.99
N ALA A 44 -6.95 -1.92 7.91
CA ALA A 44 -6.23 -2.21 6.68
C ALA A 44 -7.15 -2.83 5.60
N ALA A 45 -8.06 -3.73 5.98
CA ALA A 45 -9.04 -4.33 5.07
C ALA A 45 -10.05 -3.30 4.53
N VAL A 46 -10.49 -2.33 5.35
CA VAL A 46 -11.35 -1.24 4.91
C VAL A 46 -10.63 -0.35 3.87
N VAL A 47 -9.35 -0.04 4.11
CA VAL A 47 -8.53 0.72 3.16
C VAL A 47 -8.32 -0.07 1.86
N ASP A 48 -8.02 -1.36 1.93
CA ASP A 48 -7.85 -2.23 0.76
C ASP A 48 -9.15 -2.28 -0.07
N GLY A 49 -10.30 -2.39 0.59
CA GLY A 49 -11.61 -2.30 -0.06
C GLY A 49 -11.87 -0.95 -0.72
N ALA A 50 -11.41 0.15 -0.14
CA ALA A 50 -11.48 1.47 -0.76
C ALA A 50 -10.59 1.55 -2.01
N VAL A 51 -9.35 1.08 -1.93
CA VAL A 51 -8.43 1.03 -3.09
C VAL A 51 -9.00 0.15 -4.20
N ALA A 52 -9.57 -1.01 -3.88
CA ALA A 52 -10.20 -1.90 -4.87
C ALA A 52 -11.38 -1.21 -5.60
N ARG A 53 -12.20 -0.43 -4.88
CA ARG A 53 -13.25 0.39 -5.51
C ARG A 53 -12.66 1.49 -6.39
N LEU A 54 -11.54 2.10 -5.99
CA LEU A 54 -10.84 3.08 -6.82
C LEU A 54 -10.34 2.42 -8.12
N CYS A 55 -9.68 1.27 -8.05
CA CYS A 55 -9.23 0.51 -9.22
C CYS A 55 -10.40 0.15 -10.16
N LYS A 56 -11.57 -0.18 -9.62
CA LYS A 56 -12.76 -0.46 -10.44
C LYS A 56 -13.30 0.80 -11.13
N ARG A 57 -13.21 1.96 -10.48
CA ARG A 57 -13.71 3.25 -11.00
C ARG A 57 -12.74 3.89 -12.00
N ASP A 58 -11.47 3.92 -11.65
CA ASP A 58 -10.36 4.47 -12.42
C ASP A 58 -9.15 3.55 -12.24
N PRO A 59 -8.93 2.61 -13.19
CA PRO A 59 -7.85 1.64 -13.11
C PRO A 59 -6.48 2.30 -13.00
N GLN A 60 -6.24 3.37 -13.77
CA GLN A 60 -4.96 4.05 -13.80
C GLN A 60 -4.65 4.73 -12.45
N MET A 61 -5.62 5.45 -11.89
CA MET A 61 -5.44 6.11 -10.60
C MET A 61 -5.28 5.12 -9.46
N GLY A 62 -6.07 4.03 -9.47
CA GLY A 62 -5.96 2.95 -8.48
C GLY A 62 -4.59 2.25 -8.53
N ASP A 63 -4.14 1.90 -9.74
CA ASP A 63 -2.82 1.29 -9.96
C ASP A 63 -1.68 2.19 -9.48
N PHE A 64 -1.79 3.50 -9.68
CA PHE A 64 -0.77 4.45 -9.26
C PHE A 64 -0.65 4.55 -7.75
N VAL A 65 -1.79 4.61 -7.05
CA VAL A 65 -1.83 4.57 -5.57
C VAL A 65 -1.24 3.25 -5.07
N TRP A 66 -1.61 2.13 -5.69
CA TRP A 66 -1.09 0.81 -5.32
C TRP A 66 0.42 0.70 -5.54
N LEU A 67 0.91 1.10 -6.72
CA LEU A 67 2.34 1.07 -7.04
C LEU A 67 3.16 1.96 -6.10
N TYR A 68 2.63 3.13 -5.76
CA TYR A 68 3.33 4.07 -4.90
C TYR A 68 3.37 3.61 -3.44
N TYR A 69 2.23 3.26 -2.86
CA TYR A 69 2.15 2.96 -1.42
C TYR A 69 2.39 1.48 -1.08
N ALA A 70 1.84 0.54 -1.85
CA ALA A 70 1.99 -0.89 -1.59
C ALA A 70 3.30 -1.42 -2.17
N ALA A 71 3.59 -1.17 -3.45
CA ALA A 71 4.84 -1.64 -4.06
C ALA A 71 6.07 -0.76 -3.74
N LYS A 72 5.88 0.39 -3.07
CA LYS A 72 6.91 1.38 -2.72
C LYS A 72 7.72 1.88 -3.91
N TRP A 73 7.08 2.01 -5.07
CA TRP A 73 7.73 2.58 -6.25
C TRP A 73 7.82 4.10 -6.14
N PRO A 74 8.98 4.71 -6.45
CA PRO A 74 9.06 6.15 -6.51
C PRO A 74 8.20 6.68 -7.65
N ALA A 75 7.57 7.85 -7.44
CA ALA A 75 6.68 8.47 -8.44
C ALA A 75 7.36 8.68 -9.80
N LYS A 76 8.68 8.93 -9.81
CA LYS A 76 9.49 9.00 -11.04
C LYS A 76 9.42 7.70 -11.85
N ARG A 77 9.60 6.54 -11.19
CA ARG A 77 9.52 5.22 -11.83
C ARG A 77 8.13 4.96 -12.39
N ILE A 78 7.09 5.33 -11.65
CA ILE A 78 5.71 5.22 -12.11
C ILE A 78 5.50 6.10 -13.36
N GLY A 79 5.94 7.36 -13.32
CA GLY A 79 5.85 8.26 -14.47
C GLY A 79 6.54 7.70 -15.71
N THR A 80 7.79 7.24 -15.58
CA THR A 80 8.54 6.65 -16.70
C THR A 80 7.88 5.39 -17.26
N LYS A 81 7.30 4.52 -16.42
CA LYS A 81 6.63 3.29 -16.89
C LYS A 81 5.33 3.58 -17.66
N HIS A 82 4.71 4.71 -17.39
CA HIS A 82 3.43 5.11 -17.99
C HIS A 82 3.57 6.32 -18.93
N ASP A 83 4.77 6.56 -19.47
CA ASP A 83 5.08 7.63 -20.44
C ASP A 83 4.59 9.03 -20.01
N MET A 84 4.73 9.35 -18.73
CA MET A 84 4.31 10.63 -18.16
C MET A 84 5.35 11.27 -17.25
N SER A 85 5.21 12.57 -17.02
CA SER A 85 6.08 13.30 -16.10
C SER A 85 5.85 12.86 -14.65
N GLU A 86 6.90 12.93 -13.83
CA GLU A 86 6.80 12.68 -12.39
C GLU A 86 5.75 13.58 -11.73
N ALA A 87 5.66 14.84 -12.15
CA ALA A 87 4.67 15.79 -11.63
C ALA A 87 3.23 15.32 -11.92
N SER A 88 2.98 14.83 -13.14
CA SER A 88 1.67 14.29 -13.51
C SER A 88 1.33 13.03 -12.70
N ALA A 89 2.28 12.11 -12.55
CA ALA A 89 2.11 10.93 -11.72
C ALA A 89 1.81 11.28 -10.24
N ARG A 90 2.56 12.23 -9.66
CA ARG A 90 2.31 12.72 -8.30
C ARG A 90 0.93 13.37 -8.16
N GLN A 91 0.49 14.10 -9.18
CA GLN A 91 -0.84 14.71 -9.16
C GLN A 91 -1.93 13.65 -9.15
N LEU A 92 -1.86 12.63 -10.01
CA LEU A 92 -2.81 11.51 -10.03
C LEU A 92 -2.82 10.76 -8.69
N ILE A 93 -1.65 10.51 -8.11
CA ILE A 93 -1.54 9.87 -6.79
C ILE A 93 -2.24 10.72 -5.73
N LYS A 94 -1.98 12.04 -5.68
CA LYS A 94 -2.65 12.95 -4.73
C LYS A 94 -4.17 12.96 -4.90
N THR A 95 -4.65 12.97 -6.14
CA THR A 95 -6.09 12.89 -6.43
C THR A 95 -6.67 11.56 -5.96
N GLY A 96 -5.96 10.45 -6.16
CA GLY A 96 -6.35 9.13 -5.65
C GLY A 96 -6.42 9.07 -4.12
N VAL A 97 -5.43 9.65 -3.44
CA VAL A 97 -5.41 9.78 -1.98
C VAL A 97 -6.65 10.54 -1.49
N GLY A 98 -6.94 11.71 -2.08
CA GLY A 98 -8.11 12.50 -1.69
C GLY A 98 -9.44 11.78 -1.92
N TRP A 99 -9.53 10.95 -2.97
CA TRP A 99 -10.70 10.10 -3.17
C TRP A 99 -10.85 9.03 -2.10
N ILE A 100 -9.74 8.38 -1.72
CA ILE A 100 -9.74 7.36 -0.66
C ILE A 100 -10.11 7.97 0.68
N ASP A 101 -9.53 9.12 1.05
CA ASP A 101 -9.85 9.81 2.30
C ASP A 101 -11.35 10.16 2.37
N CYS A 102 -11.92 10.68 1.27
CA CYS A 102 -13.36 10.92 1.18
C CYS A 102 -14.19 9.64 1.28
N ALA A 103 -13.74 8.55 0.65
CA ALA A 103 -14.44 7.27 0.74
C ALA A 103 -14.41 6.69 2.17
N LEU A 104 -13.32 6.88 2.91
CA LEU A 104 -13.16 6.42 4.29
C LEU A 104 -13.97 7.24 5.28
N GLU A 105 -14.11 8.55 5.09
CA GLU A 105 -14.95 9.39 5.96
C GLU A 105 -16.40 8.89 6.00
N ARG A 106 -16.92 8.38 4.87
CA ARG A 106 -18.25 7.76 4.81
C ARG A 106 -18.40 6.49 5.65
N PHE A 107 -17.32 5.73 5.85
CA PHE A 107 -17.34 4.57 6.75
C PHE A 107 -17.29 4.99 8.21
N ARG A 108 -16.60 6.09 8.51
CA ARG A 108 -16.55 6.67 9.85
C ARG A 108 -17.90 7.27 10.26
N GLU A 109 -18.65 7.87 9.36
CA GLU A 109 -20.01 8.38 9.64
C GLU A 109 -21.05 7.27 9.84
N ALA A 110 -20.81 6.08 9.29
CA ALA A 110 -21.74 4.95 9.32
C ALA A 110 -21.48 3.96 10.47
N ALA A 111 -20.36 4.12 11.20
CA ALA A 111 -19.94 3.29 12.33
C ALA A 111 -20.27 3.97 13.67
#